data_AF-A0A2A5HDA8-F1
#
_entry.id   AF-A0A2A5HDA8-F1
#
_cell.length_a   1.000
_cell.length_b   1.000
_cell.length_c   1.000
_cell.angle_alpha   90.00
_cell.angle_beta   90.00
_cell.angle_gamma   90.00
#
_symmetry.space_group_name_H-M   'P 1'
#
loop_
_entity.id
_entity.type
_entity.pdbx_description
1 polymer ?
#
loop_
_entity_poly.entity_id
_entity_poly.type
_entity_poly.pdbx_seq_one_letter_code
_entity_poly.pdbx_strand_id
1 'polypeptide(L)'
;MLGVCLTYTKDRDLAQDILHDGFFKVFKKFHQYDASWSLQGWIRRIIVNTAIDHFRKTNRISPMDFQEAVYLVGSYNNASEISKTADLSMLINMLPTGARTIFNLYTIEGYKHNEIAKMLSISEGTSKSQLSKAKSVLRELVTKYYER
;
A
#
# COMPACT_ATOMS: atom_id res chain seq x y z
N MET A 1 2.25 8.25 -11.44
CA MET A 1 2.89 8.24 -10.12
C MET A 1 1.93 8.58 -8.98
N LEU A 2 0.98 9.51 -9.13
CA LEU A 2 -0.05 9.77 -8.10
C LEU A 2 -0.83 8.51 -7.67
N GLY A 3 -1.19 7.65 -8.62
CA GLY A 3 -1.84 6.37 -8.33
C GLY A 3 -1.03 5.48 -7.38
N VAL A 4 0.31 5.51 -7.46
CA VAL A 4 1.18 4.79 -6.52
C VAL A 4 1.01 5.37 -5.11
N CYS A 5 1.04 6.69 -4.95
CA CYS A 5 0.85 7.36 -3.65
C CYS A 5 -0.51 7.02 -3.02
N LEU A 6 -1.58 7.02 -3.84
CA LEU A 6 -2.94 6.64 -3.40
C LEU A 6 -3.06 5.19 -2.94
N THR A 7 -2.08 4.33 -3.23
CA THR A 7 -2.07 2.97 -2.66
C THR A 7 -1.58 2.93 -1.20
N TYR A 8 -0.88 3.97 -0.73
CA TYR A 8 -0.32 4.06 0.62
C TYR A 8 -1.13 4.97 1.56
N THR A 9 -1.95 5.87 1.03
CA THR A 9 -2.85 6.75 1.79
C THR A 9 -4.24 6.85 1.14
N LYS A 10 -5.29 7.00 1.94
CA LYS A 10 -6.66 7.29 1.47
C LYS A 10 -6.91 8.79 1.25
N ASP A 11 -6.08 9.63 1.86
CA ASP A 11 -6.14 11.08 1.75
C ASP A 11 -5.48 11.52 0.44
N ARG A 12 -6.25 12.16 -0.42
CA ARG A 12 -5.81 12.60 -1.75
C ARG A 12 -4.82 13.75 -1.65
N ASP A 13 -4.99 14.66 -0.69
CA ASP A 13 -4.12 15.82 -0.53
C ASP A 13 -2.76 15.34 -0.02
N LEU A 14 -2.76 14.43 0.97
CA LEU A 14 -1.54 13.78 1.42
C LEU A 14 -0.85 12.98 0.29
N ALA A 15 -1.62 12.33 -0.59
CA ALA A 15 -1.05 11.63 -1.75
C ALA A 15 -0.36 12.59 -2.73
N GLN A 16 -0.90 13.80 -2.90
CA GLN A 16 -0.28 14.85 -3.71
C GLN A 16 1.00 15.34 -3.04
N ASP A 17 1.00 15.60 -1.73
CA ASP A 17 2.19 16.01 -0.98
C ASP A 17 3.33 14.99 -1.11
N ILE A 18 3.03 13.70 -0.93
CA ILE A 18 3.98 12.60 -1.11
C ILE A 18 4.55 12.60 -2.54
N LEU A 19 3.70 12.86 -3.53
CA LEU A 19 4.10 12.91 -4.94
C LEU A 19 5.06 14.09 -5.19
N HIS A 20 4.73 15.27 -4.67
CA HIS A 20 5.55 16.48 -4.77
C HIS A 20 6.92 16.27 -4.12
N ASP A 21 6.96 15.80 -2.88
CA ASP A 21 8.21 15.46 -2.17
C ASP A 21 9.02 14.41 -2.93
N GLY A 22 8.33 13.41 -3.48
CA GLY A 22 8.94 12.33 -4.25
C GLY A 22 9.63 12.86 -5.50
N PHE A 23 8.97 13.73 -6.28
CA PHE A 23 9.57 14.34 -7.46
C PHE A 23 10.70 15.32 -7.09
N PHE A 24 10.57 16.06 -6.00
CA PHE A 24 11.68 16.89 -5.51
C PHE A 24 12.92 16.03 -5.24
N LYS A 25 12.77 14.87 -4.60
CA LYS A 25 13.86 13.89 -4.40
C LYS A 25 14.38 13.31 -5.72
N VAL A 26 13.51 13.03 -6.70
CA VAL A 26 13.90 12.57 -8.04
C VAL A 26 14.84 13.58 -8.69
N PHE A 27 14.45 14.85 -8.76
CA PHE A 27 15.28 15.89 -9.38
C PHE A 27 16.60 16.07 -8.63
N LYS A 28 16.57 16.10 -7.29
CA LYS A 28 17.77 16.20 -6.47
C LYS A 28 18.76 15.03 -6.69
N LYS A 29 18.24 13.82 -6.94
CA LYS A 29 19.04 12.61 -7.14
C LYS A 29 19.25 12.24 -8.61
N PHE A 30 18.80 13.07 -9.55
CA PHE A 30 18.84 12.73 -10.98
C PHE A 30 20.25 12.46 -11.49
N HIS A 31 21.26 13.12 -10.92
CA HIS A 31 22.68 12.86 -11.20
C HIS A 31 23.15 11.43 -10.83
N GLN A 32 22.37 10.68 -10.05
CA GLN A 32 22.64 9.29 -9.65
C GLN A 32 21.91 8.27 -10.53
N TYR A 33 21.09 8.74 -11.48
CA TYR A 33 20.38 7.85 -12.38
C TYR A 33 21.34 7.23 -13.38
N ASP A 34 21.28 5.90 -13.48
CA ASP A 34 21.99 5.12 -14.47
C ASP A 34 21.01 4.69 -15.57
N ALA A 35 21.34 5.07 -16.82
CA ALA A 35 20.54 4.78 -18.01
C ALA A 35 20.41 3.28 -18.32
N SER A 36 21.21 2.41 -17.68
CA SER A 36 21.03 0.95 -17.74
C SER A 36 19.73 0.47 -17.07
N TRP A 37 19.12 1.31 -16.23
CA TRP A 37 17.86 1.03 -15.54
C TRP A 37 16.68 1.73 -16.21
N SER A 38 15.49 1.15 -16.11
CA SER A 38 14.26 1.86 -16.49
C SER A 38 14.10 3.15 -15.68
N LEU A 39 14.04 4.29 -16.37
CA LEU A 39 13.80 5.59 -15.74
C LEU A 39 12.51 5.58 -14.91
N GLN A 40 11.43 5.00 -15.45
CA GLN A 40 10.16 4.87 -14.75
C GLN A 40 10.30 4.03 -13.47
N GLY A 41 11.03 2.92 -13.53
CA GLY A 41 11.29 2.06 -12.37
C GLY A 41 12.11 2.76 -11.29
N TRP A 42 13.15 3.49 -11.69
CA TRP A 42 13.98 4.30 -10.79
C TRP A 42 13.17 5.40 -10.10
N ILE A 43 12.38 6.17 -10.86
CA ILE A 43 11.45 7.18 -10.32
C ILE A 43 10.46 6.51 -9.36
N ARG A 44 9.81 5.41 -9.77
CA ARG A 44 8.83 4.70 -8.95
C ARG A 44 9.43 4.27 -7.61
N ARG A 45 10.66 3.77 -7.59
CA ARG A 45 11.36 3.40 -6.34
C ARG A 45 11.53 4.59 -5.40
N ILE A 46 11.85 5.77 -5.92
CA ILE A 46 11.97 7.00 -5.11
C ILE A 46 10.59 7.42 -4.56
N ILE A 47 9.54 7.36 -5.38
CA ILE A 47 8.17 7.68 -4.94
C ILE A 47 7.69 6.71 -3.85
N VAL A 48 7.88 5.41 -4.04
CA VAL A 48 7.49 4.37 -3.06
C VAL A 48 8.22 4.55 -1.74
N ASN A 49 9.54 4.76 -1.78
CA ASN A 49 10.30 5.02 -0.56
C ASN A 49 9.82 6.29 0.16
N THR A 50 9.45 7.33 -0.60
CA THR A 50 8.90 8.57 -0.03
C THR A 50 7.54 8.36 0.61
N ALA A 51 6.67 7.56 -0.02
CA ALA A 51 5.39 7.17 0.55
C ALA A 51 5.56 6.37 1.85
N ILE A 52 6.55 5.47 1.90
CA ILE A 52 6.88 4.69 3.10
C ILE A 52 7.43 5.59 4.22
N ASP A 53 8.32 6.53 3.89
CA ASP A 53 8.85 7.50 4.85
C ASP A 53 7.71 8.30 5.51
N HIS A 54 6.77 8.77 4.70
CA HIS A 54 5.55 9.45 5.17
C HIS A 54 4.68 8.53 6.01
N PHE A 55 4.42 7.32 5.52
CA PHE A 55 3.65 6.31 6.24
C PHE A 55 4.24 6.03 7.64
N ARG A 56 5.57 5.92 7.77
CA ARG A 56 6.24 5.68 9.05
C ARG A 56 6.12 6.85 10.03
N LYS A 57 6.04 8.08 9.52
CA LYS A 57 5.90 9.29 10.35
C LYS A 57 4.48 9.46 10.85
N THR A 58 3.50 9.18 9.99
CA THR A 58 2.08 9.39 10.29
C THR A 58 1.47 8.20 11.03
N ASN A 59 1.92 6.98 10.72
CA ASN A 59 1.41 5.75 11.32
C ASN A 59 2.52 5.07 12.13
N ARG A 60 2.34 5.00 13.44
CA ARG A 60 3.07 4.02 14.26
C ARG A 60 2.41 2.68 14.01
N ILE A 61 3.07 1.78 13.27
CA ILE A 61 2.60 0.39 13.17
C ILE A 61 2.74 -0.22 14.57
N SER A 62 1.69 -0.16 15.37
CA SER A 62 1.64 -0.79 16.68
C SER A 62 1.21 -2.24 16.51
N PRO A 63 1.77 -3.22 17.27
CA PRO A 63 1.24 -4.58 17.38
C PRO A 63 -0.28 -4.69 17.62
N MET A 64 -0.95 -3.61 18.03
CA MET A 64 -2.41 -3.53 18.17
C MET A 64 -3.19 -3.14 16.89
N ASP A 65 -2.57 -2.46 15.90
CA ASP A 65 -3.19 -2.20 14.58
C ASP A 65 -3.54 -3.50 13.83
N PHE A 66 -3.04 -4.62 14.35
CA PHE A 66 -3.19 -5.98 13.86
C PHE A 66 -4.53 -6.63 14.24
N GLN A 67 -5.22 -6.07 15.24
CA GLN A 67 -6.53 -6.51 15.73
C GLN A 67 -7.68 -5.80 14.97
N GLU A 68 -7.50 -4.52 14.66
CA GLU A 68 -8.50 -3.68 13.97
C GLU A 68 -8.80 -4.17 12.54
N ALA A 69 -7.82 -4.82 11.92
CA ALA A 69 -7.97 -5.50 10.64
C ALA A 69 -9.09 -6.56 10.59
N VAL A 70 -9.34 -7.21 11.72
CA VAL A 70 -10.37 -8.26 11.86
C VAL A 70 -11.77 -7.64 11.98
N TYR A 71 -11.87 -6.44 12.56
CA TYR A 71 -13.15 -5.74 12.74
C TYR A 71 -13.69 -5.11 11.46
N LEU A 72 -12.82 -4.67 10.56
CA LEU A 72 -13.23 -4.05 9.29
C LEU A 72 -14.06 -4.99 8.42
N VAL A 73 -13.78 -6.30 8.42
CA VAL A 73 -14.57 -7.31 7.70
C VAL A 73 -16.04 -7.34 8.15
N GLY A 74 -16.32 -7.10 9.44
CA GLY A 74 -17.68 -7.10 9.99
C GLY A 74 -18.46 -5.80 9.81
N SER A 75 -17.79 -4.69 9.47
CA SER A 75 -18.42 -3.35 9.45
C SER A 75 -18.84 -2.86 8.06
N TYR A 76 -18.36 -3.49 6.97
CA TYR A 76 -18.73 -3.13 5.59
C TYR A 76 -20.12 -3.68 5.17
N ASN A 77 -21.15 -3.37 5.95
CA ASN A 77 -22.56 -3.70 5.68
C ASN A 77 -23.28 -2.66 4.79
N ASN A 78 -22.65 -1.53 4.46
CA ASN A 78 -23.21 -0.58 3.49
C ASN A 78 -22.79 -0.96 2.06
N ALA A 79 -23.37 -2.06 1.58
CA ALA A 79 -23.15 -2.63 0.25
C ALA A 79 -23.95 -1.95 -0.88
N SER A 80 -24.58 -0.79 -0.62
CA SER A 80 -25.56 -0.19 -1.55
C SER A 80 -24.96 0.70 -2.64
N GLU A 81 -23.69 1.12 -2.54
CA GLU A 81 -23.09 2.06 -3.51
C GLU A 81 -21.91 1.49 -4.29
N ILE A 82 -21.52 0.25 -4.01
CA ILE A 82 -20.43 -0.40 -4.73
C ILE A 82 -21.03 -0.93 -6.03
N SER A 83 -20.97 -0.08 -7.07
CA SER A 83 -21.29 -0.40 -8.46
C SER A 83 -20.75 -1.79 -8.81
N LYS A 84 -21.47 -2.55 -9.65
CA LYS A 84 -21.13 -3.89 -10.17
C LYS A 84 -19.80 -3.95 -10.97
N THR A 85 -19.04 -2.87 -10.94
CA THR A 85 -17.71 -2.64 -11.51
C THR A 85 -16.77 -2.18 -10.40
N ALA A 86 -16.74 -2.89 -9.28
CA ALA A 86 -15.92 -2.53 -8.13
C ALA A 86 -14.43 -2.73 -8.45
N ASP A 87 -13.81 -1.75 -9.13
CA ASP A 87 -12.40 -1.77 -9.52
C ASP A 87 -11.54 -2.38 -8.40
N LEU A 88 -10.67 -3.33 -8.73
CA LEU A 88 -9.82 -4.06 -7.78
C LEU A 88 -9.07 -3.09 -6.86
N SER A 89 -8.77 -1.88 -7.34
CA SER A 89 -8.22 -0.77 -6.56
C SER A 89 -9.09 -0.35 -5.36
N MET A 90 -10.41 -0.35 -5.50
CA MET A 90 -11.37 -0.08 -4.41
C MET A 90 -11.35 -1.17 -3.36
N LEU A 91 -11.29 -2.44 -3.77
CA LEU A 91 -11.22 -3.57 -2.83
C LEU A 91 -9.91 -3.54 -2.03
N ILE A 92 -8.80 -3.21 -2.69
CA ILE A 92 -7.51 -2.99 -2.02
C ILE A 92 -7.59 -1.82 -1.03
N ASN A 93 -8.34 -0.76 -1.35
CA ASN A 93 -8.54 0.37 -0.45
C ASN A 93 -9.46 0.08 0.75
N MET A 94 -10.24 -0.99 0.71
CA MET A 94 -11.00 -1.46 1.89
C MET A 94 -10.09 -2.15 2.92
N LEU A 95 -8.89 -2.57 2.51
CA LEU A 95 -7.94 -3.16 3.44
C LEU A 95 -7.49 -2.15 4.52
N PRO A 96 -7.24 -2.65 5.74
CA PRO A 96 -6.58 -1.89 6.79
C PRO A 96 -5.21 -1.39 6.31
N THR A 97 -4.82 -0.20 6.74
CA THR A 97 -3.65 0.52 6.19
C THR A 97 -2.37 -0.32 6.23
N GLY A 98 -2.09 -1.03 7.33
CA GLY A 98 -0.91 -1.90 7.43
C GLY A 98 -0.93 -3.12 6.48
N ALA A 99 -2.07 -3.80 6.40
CA ALA A 99 -2.27 -4.95 5.51
C ALA A 99 -2.15 -4.56 4.03
N ARG A 100 -2.76 -3.42 3.67
CA ARG A 100 -2.69 -2.81 2.33
C ARG A 100 -1.26 -2.48 1.94
N THR A 101 -0.52 -1.79 2.81
CA THR A 101 0.88 -1.41 2.56
C THR A 101 1.75 -2.64 2.29
N ILE A 102 1.63 -3.68 3.12
CA ILE A 102 2.40 -4.92 2.96
C ILE A 102 1.99 -5.68 1.69
N PHE A 103 0.70 -5.74 1.38
CA PHE A 103 0.21 -6.33 0.13
C PHE A 103 0.78 -5.62 -1.10
N ASN A 104 0.78 -4.28 -1.11
CA ASN A 104 1.31 -3.50 -2.23
C ASN A 104 2.81 -3.71 -2.39
N LEU A 105 3.58 -3.64 -1.30
CA LEU A 105 5.02 -3.83 -1.33
C LEU A 105 5.41 -5.24 -1.82
N TYR A 106 4.66 -6.26 -1.42
CA TYR A 106 4.95 -7.63 -1.84
C TYR A 106 4.47 -7.92 -3.27
N THR A 107 3.18 -7.68 -3.54
CA THR A 107 2.51 -8.13 -4.77
C THR A 107 2.74 -7.18 -5.95
N ILE A 108 2.81 -5.87 -5.70
CA ILE A 108 2.86 -4.85 -6.75
C ILE A 108 4.29 -4.30 -6.93
N GLU A 109 5.05 -4.15 -5.85
CA GLU A 109 6.44 -3.68 -5.91
C GLU A 109 7.46 -4.82 -5.99
N GLY A 110 7.07 -6.06 -5.64
CA GLY A 110 7.93 -7.24 -5.73
C GLY A 110 8.98 -7.38 -4.62
N TYR A 111 8.83 -6.65 -3.50
CA TYR A 111 9.74 -6.78 -2.36
C TYR A 111 9.51 -8.09 -1.61
N LYS A 112 10.61 -8.66 -1.10
CA LYS A 112 10.57 -9.82 -0.21
C LYS A 112 10.22 -9.42 1.21
N HIS A 113 9.71 -10.36 2.01
CA HIS A 113 9.29 -10.09 3.39
C HIS A 113 10.40 -9.52 4.27
N ASN A 114 11.65 -9.95 4.08
CA ASN A 114 12.80 -9.42 4.82
C ASN A 114 13.14 -7.97 4.43
N GLU A 115 12.90 -7.57 3.18
CA GLU A 115 13.05 -6.18 2.72
C GLU A 115 11.94 -5.31 3.29
N ILE A 116 10.69 -5.77 3.20
CA ILE A 116 9.51 -5.10 3.76
C ILE A 116 9.68 -4.89 5.28
N ALA A 117 10.15 -5.91 5.99
CA ALA A 117 10.44 -5.86 7.42
C ALA A 117 11.40 -4.71 7.77
N LYS A 118 12.49 -4.55 7.00
CA LYS A 118 13.45 -3.46 7.17
C LYS A 118 12.83 -2.10 6.83
N MET A 119 12.11 -2.01 5.70
CA MET A 119 11.49 -0.76 5.24
C MET A 119 10.48 -0.22 6.26
N LEU A 120 9.64 -1.09 6.81
CA LEU A 120 8.58 -0.74 7.75
C LEU A 120 8.99 -0.84 9.22
N SER A 121 10.21 -1.32 9.52
CA SER A 121 10.70 -1.55 10.89
C SER A 121 9.80 -2.49 11.71
N ILE A 122 9.42 -3.62 11.11
CA ILE A 122 8.60 -4.70 11.69
C ILE A 122 9.32 -6.05 11.57
N SER A 123 8.79 -7.11 12.19
CA SER A 123 9.34 -8.45 12.01
C SER A 123 8.95 -9.06 10.65
N GLU A 124 9.76 -10.00 10.13
CA GLU A 124 9.40 -10.74 8.91
C GLU A 124 8.11 -11.55 9.07
N GLY A 125 7.89 -12.14 10.26
CA GLY A 125 6.65 -12.85 10.60
C GLY A 125 5.42 -11.93 10.58
N THR A 126 5.60 -10.67 10.97
CA THR A 126 4.58 -9.62 10.87
C THR A 126 4.22 -9.35 9.40
N SER A 127 5.22 -9.28 8.52
CA SER A 127 5.00 -9.11 7.08
C SER A 127 4.21 -10.28 6.47
N LYS A 128 4.61 -11.53 6.78
CA LYS A 128 3.93 -12.74 6.29
C LYS A 128 2.47 -12.83 6.75
N SER A 129 2.23 -12.62 8.04
CA SER A 129 0.88 -12.71 8.62
C SER A 129 -0.06 -11.63 8.06
N GLN A 130 0.42 -10.40 7.87
CA GLN A 130 -0.36 -9.32 7.26
C GLN A 130 -0.69 -9.59 5.79
N LEU A 131 0.26 -10.14 5.01
CA LEU A 131 -0.02 -10.53 3.63
C LEU A 131 -1.08 -11.64 3.55
N SER A 132 -1.01 -12.62 4.45
CA SER A 132 -2.02 -13.70 4.53
C SER A 132 -3.41 -13.14 4.82
N LYS A 133 -3.52 -12.26 5.83
CA LYS A 133 -4.78 -11.57 6.17
C LYS A 133 -5.31 -10.75 4.99
N ALA A 134 -4.47 -9.94 4.35
CA ALA A 134 -4.85 -9.14 3.20
C ALA A 134 -5.44 -10.00 2.07
N LYS A 135 -4.82 -11.15 1.77
CA LYS A 135 -5.32 -12.10 0.76
C LYS A 135 -6.65 -12.72 1.17
N SER A 136 -6.84 -13.06 2.44
CA SER A 136 -8.12 -13.61 2.93
C SER A 136 -9.26 -12.61 2.76
N VAL A 137 -9.06 -11.37 3.22
CA VAL A 137 -10.06 -10.29 3.12
C VAL A 137 -10.37 -9.96 1.66
N LEU A 138 -9.34 -9.85 0.80
CA LEU A 138 -9.56 -9.60 -0.62
C LEU A 138 -10.33 -10.74 -1.30
N ARG A 139 -10.07 -12.01 -0.93
CA ARG A 139 -10.82 -13.15 -1.47
C ARG A 139 -12.29 -13.04 -1.10
N GLU A 140 -12.62 -12.78 0.16
CA GLU A 140 -14.00 -12.60 0.62
C GLU A 140 -14.70 -11.44 -0.10
N LEU A 141 -14.00 -10.30 -0.26
CA LEU A 141 -14.52 -9.14 -0.98
C LEU A 141 -14.76 -9.47 -2.46
N VAL A 142 -13.82 -10.12 -3.13
CA VAL A 142 -13.95 -10.49 -4.54
C VAL A 142 -15.14 -11.43 -4.72
N THR A 143 -15.25 -12.50 -3.94
CA THR A 143 -16.41 -13.41 -4.01
C THR A 143 -17.72 -12.68 -3.76
N LYS A 144 -17.78 -11.76 -2.79
CA LYS A 144 -18.98 -10.97 -2.48
C LYS A 144 -19.43 -10.05 -3.62
N TYR A 145 -18.49 -9.42 -4.32
CA TYR A 145 -18.79 -8.38 -5.32
C TYR A 145 -18.74 -8.85 -6.78
N TYR A 146 -18.01 -9.92 -7.10
CA TYR A 146 -17.78 -10.38 -8.47
C TYR A 146 -18.36 -11.77 -8.79
N GLU A 147 -18.55 -12.64 -7.80
CA GLU A 147 -19.01 -14.03 -8.03
C GLU A 147 -20.51 -14.22 -7.73
N ARG A 148 -21.33 -13.19 -7.95
CA ARG A 148 -22.80 -13.30 -7.89
C ARG A 148 -23.40 -13.82 -9.19
#